data_AF-A0A7L7VZ71-F1
#
_entry.id   AF-A0A7L7VZ71-F1
#
_cell.length_a   1.000
_cell.length_b   1.000
_cell.length_c   1.000
_cell.angle_alpha   90.00
_cell.angle_beta   90.00
_cell.angle_gamma   90.00
#
_symmetry.space_group_name_H-M   'P 1'
#
loop_
_entity.id
_entity.type
_entity.pdbx_description
1 polymer ?
#
loop_
_entity_poly.entity_id
_entity_poly.type
_entity_poly.pdbx_seq_one_letter_code
_entity_poly.pdbx_strand_id
1 'polypeptide(L)'
;MLRPPALISAGVAAAAMVALSLQAGPGSLGAEAAVALCIFLAAVWFWIFSPVEDTYVALGAAVALVISGAMPTRSLFDALGEESVWLLMAAFVIASAVASTGLAARGAAFVITGARSVRQLAHLTSLGLIVTAFAIPATSGRAALVLPIFLALRTALKDRPAVVKMLAILFPTVILLSAVASFLGAGAHLITSQVLQSAGHEGFDFASWLLLGLPLALVSSAMAAELTVRLFTDPSDRNVPLRVDAAQLQRESPTRLRGPLDLDEQRSLMLLVAVVALWCTEPIHGLEPALVALIGALVVSSPYYGSVKLGAALKKVPWSMLLFMAATLALGSSLVTTGAADWLASSMLAPLAVLGAWKAPVFVVAVVVVSAAAHLLIQSRSARSAVLIPVVVASAGSMGVDPMAAAFASTAAAGFCHTLTSSAKPVAMFAEADGVTHYSAADLLRLSAWLGPLSTAVVLLFSFAVWPVLGLPLFTP
;
A
#
# COMPACT_ATOMS: atom_id res chain seq x y z
N MET A 1 -0.05 23.85 15.72
CA MET A 1 0.24 25.22 15.26
C MET A 1 1.05 25.13 13.97
N LEU A 2 0.46 25.53 12.83
CA LEU A 2 1.15 25.55 11.54
C LEU A 2 2.32 26.55 11.59
N ARG A 3 3.47 26.21 11.02
CA ARG A 3 4.59 27.15 10.91
C ARG A 3 4.22 28.27 9.91
N PRO A 4 4.47 29.55 10.20
CA PRO A 4 4.15 30.69 9.33
C PRO A 4 4.55 30.56 7.84
N PRO A 5 5.72 29.99 7.47
CA PRO A 5 6.09 29.83 6.05
C PRO A 5 5.21 28.84 5.27
N ALA A 6 4.51 27.93 5.97
CA ALA A 6 3.62 26.97 5.34
C ALA A 6 2.31 27.65 4.91
N LEU A 7 1.70 28.46 5.79
CA LEU A 7 0.51 29.26 5.43
C LEU A 7 0.79 30.24 4.26
N ILE A 8 2.00 30.78 4.20
CA ILE A 8 2.42 31.70 3.12
C ILE A 8 2.55 30.97 1.78
N SER A 9 3.04 29.73 1.75
CA SER A 9 3.20 28.95 0.50
C SER A 9 1.87 28.40 -0.04
N ALA A 10 0.93 28.01 0.84
CA ALA A 10 -0.45 27.69 0.44
C ALA A 10 -1.17 28.92 -0.13
N GLY A 11 -0.98 30.09 0.47
CA GLY A 11 -1.50 31.36 -0.04
C GLY A 11 -0.92 31.75 -1.40
N VAL A 12 0.38 31.52 -1.62
CA VAL A 12 1.06 31.80 -2.90
C VAL A 12 0.63 30.83 -4.00
N ALA A 13 0.44 29.54 -3.70
CA ALA A 13 -0.03 28.55 -4.68
C ALA A 13 -1.50 28.80 -5.07
N ALA A 14 -2.37 29.09 -4.10
CA ALA A 14 -3.75 29.48 -4.36
C ALA A 14 -3.84 30.81 -5.15
N ALA A 15 -2.99 31.80 -4.83
CA ALA A 15 -2.92 33.06 -5.55
C ALA A 15 -2.36 32.92 -6.97
N ALA A 16 -1.36 32.07 -7.19
CA ALA A 16 -0.83 31.75 -8.53
C ALA A 16 -1.88 31.03 -9.39
N MET A 17 -2.73 30.22 -8.77
CA MET A 17 -3.81 29.49 -9.44
C MET A 17 -5.01 30.38 -9.79
N VAL A 18 -5.35 31.35 -8.93
CA VAL A 18 -6.28 32.44 -9.27
C VAL A 18 -5.71 33.33 -10.38
N ALA A 19 -4.39 33.53 -10.43
CA ALA A 19 -3.74 34.25 -11.52
C ALA A 19 -3.72 33.45 -12.85
N LEU A 20 -3.64 32.12 -12.79
CA LEU A 20 -3.71 31.22 -13.94
C LEU A 20 -5.13 31.06 -14.48
N SER A 21 -6.16 31.06 -13.62
CA SER A 21 -7.57 31.01 -14.03
C SER A 21 -8.08 32.29 -14.70
N LEU A 22 -7.30 33.38 -14.66
CA LEU A 22 -7.59 34.64 -15.33
C LEU A 22 -6.92 34.80 -16.70
N GLN A 23 -6.11 33.83 -17.16
CA GLN A 23 -5.53 33.87 -18.51
C GLN A 23 -6.54 33.40 -19.56
N ALA A 24 -7.31 34.34 -20.09
CA ALA A 24 -8.20 34.11 -21.23
C ALA A 24 -7.39 33.89 -22.52
N GLY A 25 -7.56 32.73 -23.16
CA GLY A 25 -6.90 32.38 -24.42
C GLY A 25 -7.30 30.98 -24.93
N PRO A 26 -6.94 30.59 -26.17
CA PRO A 26 -7.15 29.24 -26.68
C PRO A 26 -6.39 28.24 -25.79
N GLY A 27 -7.11 27.32 -25.13
CA GLY A 27 -6.54 26.39 -24.14
C GLY A 27 -6.69 26.81 -22.67
N SER A 28 -7.48 27.84 -22.37
CA SER A 28 -7.78 28.25 -21.00
C SER A 28 -8.57 27.18 -20.22
N LEU A 29 -8.18 26.96 -18.98
CA LEU A 29 -8.85 26.05 -18.05
C LEU A 29 -10.24 26.61 -17.70
N GLY A 30 -11.30 25.81 -17.87
CA GLY A 30 -12.66 26.19 -17.48
C GLY A 30 -12.76 26.53 -15.99
N ALA A 31 -13.72 27.36 -15.58
CA ALA A 31 -13.83 27.83 -14.18
C ALA A 31 -13.96 26.67 -13.17
N GLU A 32 -14.80 25.68 -13.47
CA GLU A 32 -14.97 24.47 -12.64
C GLU A 32 -13.68 23.65 -12.56
N ALA A 33 -12.98 23.50 -13.68
CA ALA A 33 -11.71 22.79 -13.77
C ALA A 33 -10.61 23.49 -12.96
N ALA A 34 -10.55 24.82 -13.02
CA ALA A 34 -9.63 25.62 -12.23
C ALA A 34 -9.89 25.47 -10.73
N VAL A 35 -11.16 25.51 -10.33
CA VAL A 35 -11.56 25.32 -8.93
C VAL A 35 -11.22 23.91 -8.44
N ALA A 36 -11.55 22.87 -9.20
CA ALA A 36 -11.23 21.49 -8.85
C ALA A 36 -9.71 21.30 -8.70
N LEU A 37 -8.92 21.84 -9.63
CA LEU A 37 -7.47 21.81 -9.56
C LEU A 37 -6.92 22.60 -8.35
N CYS A 38 -7.51 23.76 -8.01
CA CYS A 38 -7.17 24.54 -6.81
C CYS A 38 -7.34 23.72 -5.54
N ILE A 39 -8.49 23.07 -5.42
CA ILE A 39 -8.83 22.29 -4.24
C ILE A 39 -7.92 21.05 -4.16
N PHE A 40 -7.67 20.38 -5.28
CA PHE A 40 -6.73 19.27 -5.34
C PHE A 40 -5.32 19.69 -4.92
N LEU A 41 -4.76 20.75 -5.53
CA LEU A 41 -3.42 21.22 -5.20
C LEU A 41 -3.31 21.74 -3.76
N ALA A 42 -4.37 22.33 -3.22
CA ALA A 42 -4.45 22.67 -1.79
C ALA A 42 -4.39 21.41 -0.92
N ALA A 43 -5.14 20.36 -1.25
CA ALA A 43 -5.09 19.08 -0.54
C ALA A 43 -3.70 18.44 -0.61
N VAL A 44 -3.06 18.42 -1.79
CA VAL A 44 -1.66 17.97 -1.97
C VAL A 44 -0.72 18.77 -1.07
N TRP A 45 -0.88 20.09 -1.06
CA TRP A 45 -0.07 20.97 -0.23
C TRP A 45 -0.24 20.65 1.26
N PHE A 46 -1.48 20.43 1.73
CA PHE A 46 -1.75 20.03 3.11
C PHE A 46 -1.10 18.67 3.44
N TRP A 47 -1.21 17.65 2.57
CA TRP A 47 -0.58 16.35 2.81
C TRP A 47 0.96 16.40 2.86
N ILE A 48 1.59 17.36 2.20
CA ILE A 48 3.06 17.50 2.20
C ILE A 48 3.54 18.34 3.40
N PHE A 49 2.88 19.46 3.66
CA PHE A 49 3.42 20.51 4.55
C PHE A 49 2.69 20.65 5.89
N SER A 50 1.55 19.99 6.04
CA SER A 50 0.73 20.07 7.24
C SER A 50 0.76 18.77 8.05
N PRO A 51 0.77 18.86 9.40
CA PRO A 51 0.60 17.69 10.27
C PRO A 51 -0.88 17.28 10.42
N VAL A 52 -1.79 17.88 9.65
CA VAL A 52 -3.23 17.56 9.69
C VAL A 52 -3.45 16.15 9.15
N GLU A 53 -4.37 15.42 9.75
CA GLU A 53 -4.66 14.04 9.40
C GLU A 53 -5.21 13.91 7.97
N ASP A 54 -4.78 12.88 7.24
CA ASP A 54 -5.03 12.73 5.80
C ASP A 54 -6.52 12.71 5.44
N THR A 55 -7.32 11.99 6.23
CA THR A 55 -8.78 11.87 6.05
C THR A 55 -9.46 13.21 6.23
N TYR A 56 -9.04 13.99 7.22
CA TYR A 56 -9.56 15.33 7.44
C TYR A 56 -9.30 16.24 6.23
N VAL A 57 -8.08 16.22 5.68
CA VAL A 57 -7.73 16.99 4.47
C VAL A 57 -8.59 16.54 3.29
N ALA A 58 -8.72 15.22 3.07
CA ALA A 58 -9.51 14.66 1.98
C ALA A 58 -10.99 15.07 2.07
N LEU A 59 -11.60 14.92 3.24
CA LEU A 59 -12.99 15.31 3.48
C LEU A 59 -13.19 16.81 3.32
N GLY A 60 -12.27 17.63 3.83
CA GLY A 60 -12.31 19.08 3.66
C GLY A 60 -12.27 19.49 2.18
N ALA A 61 -11.41 18.84 1.40
CA ALA A 61 -11.32 19.07 -0.04
C ALA A 61 -12.60 18.62 -0.77
N ALA A 62 -13.14 17.45 -0.42
CA ALA A 62 -14.40 16.96 -0.99
C ALA A 62 -15.59 17.90 -0.70
N VAL A 63 -15.68 18.41 0.53
CA VAL A 63 -16.71 19.41 0.90
C VAL A 63 -16.51 20.72 0.12
N ALA A 64 -15.26 21.18 -0.05
CA ALA A 64 -14.97 22.37 -0.85
C ALA A 64 -15.37 22.20 -2.33
N LEU A 65 -15.20 21.02 -2.91
CA LEU A 65 -15.65 20.72 -4.28
C LEU A 65 -17.17 20.84 -4.41
N VAL A 66 -17.92 20.32 -3.43
CA VAL A 66 -19.38 20.40 -3.43
C VAL A 66 -19.87 21.83 -3.24
N ILE A 67 -19.32 22.56 -2.28
CA ILE A 67 -19.72 23.96 -1.99
C ILE A 67 -19.42 24.89 -3.18
N SER A 68 -18.30 24.65 -3.86
CA SER A 68 -17.90 25.45 -5.02
C SER A 68 -18.65 25.14 -6.31
N GLY A 69 -19.46 24.07 -6.32
CA GLY A 69 -20.20 23.62 -7.50
C GLY A 69 -19.38 22.79 -8.49
N ALA A 70 -18.09 22.55 -8.22
CA ALA A 70 -17.23 21.70 -9.07
C ALA A 70 -17.60 20.21 -8.98
N MET A 71 -18.44 19.82 -8.01
CA MET A 71 -18.97 18.47 -7.87
C MET A 71 -20.43 18.49 -7.37
N PRO A 72 -21.33 17.67 -7.93
CA PRO A 72 -22.65 17.45 -7.34
C PRO A 72 -22.58 16.78 -5.96
N THR A 73 -23.40 17.25 -5.01
CA THR A 73 -23.47 16.67 -3.64
C THR A 73 -23.68 15.15 -3.64
N ARG A 74 -24.49 14.64 -4.57
CA ARG A 74 -24.79 13.21 -4.66
C ARG A 74 -23.53 12.37 -4.95
N SER A 75 -22.63 12.87 -5.80
CA SER A 75 -21.38 12.19 -6.14
C SER A 75 -20.49 11.95 -4.92
N LEU A 76 -20.48 12.87 -3.96
CA LEU A 76 -19.75 12.69 -2.70
C LEU A 76 -20.34 11.55 -1.85
N PHE A 77 -21.66 11.45 -1.75
CA PHE A 77 -22.31 10.41 -0.96
C PHE A 77 -22.28 9.05 -1.65
N ASP A 78 -22.42 9.01 -2.98
CA ASP A 78 -22.32 7.79 -3.78
C ASP A 78 -20.93 7.14 -3.64
N ALA A 79 -19.87 7.93 -3.46
CA ALA A 79 -18.50 7.43 -3.26
C ALA A 79 -18.32 6.54 -2.00
N LEU A 80 -19.21 6.66 -1.00
CA LEU A 80 -19.22 5.75 0.17
C LEU A 80 -19.89 4.41 -0.13
N GLY A 81 -20.72 4.35 -1.16
CA GLY A 81 -21.41 3.14 -1.62
C GLY A 81 -20.56 2.26 -2.53
N GLU A 82 -19.36 2.71 -2.91
CA GLU A 82 -18.45 2.03 -3.83
C GLU A 82 -18.03 0.64 -3.35
N GLU A 83 -17.90 -0.28 -4.30
CA GLU A 83 -17.57 -1.69 -4.03
C GLU A 83 -16.29 -1.83 -3.21
N SER A 84 -15.25 -1.07 -3.56
CA SER A 84 -13.95 -1.08 -2.86
C SER A 84 -14.05 -0.75 -1.37
N VAL A 85 -15.01 0.11 -0.98
CA VAL A 85 -15.24 0.47 0.44
C VAL A 85 -15.84 -0.71 1.20
N TRP A 86 -16.85 -1.37 0.61
CA TRP A 86 -17.49 -2.56 1.19
C TRP A 86 -16.53 -3.75 1.27
N LEU A 87 -15.77 -3.99 0.20
CA LEU A 87 -14.72 -5.01 0.14
C LEU A 87 -13.72 -4.82 1.28
N LEU A 88 -13.18 -3.61 1.44
CA LEU A 88 -12.19 -3.33 2.47
C LEU A 88 -12.78 -3.49 3.89
N MET A 89 -13.97 -2.97 4.12
CA MET A 89 -14.66 -3.13 5.41
C MET A 89 -14.85 -4.60 5.78
N ALA A 90 -15.38 -5.41 4.87
CA ALA A 90 -15.61 -6.83 5.10
C ALA A 90 -14.30 -7.61 5.26
N ALA A 91 -13.27 -7.28 4.47
CA ALA A 91 -11.94 -7.84 4.63
C ALA A 91 -11.33 -7.55 6.02
N PHE A 92 -11.57 -6.36 6.60
CA PHE A 92 -11.15 -6.06 7.96
C PHE A 92 -11.89 -6.87 9.03
N VAL A 93 -13.17 -7.19 8.80
CA VAL A 93 -13.93 -8.10 9.68
C VAL A 93 -13.33 -9.50 9.64
N ILE A 94 -13.04 -10.03 8.44
CA ILE A 94 -12.34 -11.30 8.25
C ILE A 94 -10.97 -11.27 8.93
N ALA A 95 -10.18 -10.22 8.70
CA ALA A 95 -8.86 -10.05 9.30
C ALA A 95 -8.90 -10.01 10.83
N SER A 96 -9.92 -9.33 11.41
CA SER A 96 -10.12 -9.31 12.86
C SER A 96 -10.33 -10.71 13.44
N ALA A 97 -11.02 -11.56 12.69
CA ALA A 97 -11.29 -12.93 13.07
C ALA A 97 -10.06 -13.84 12.92
N VAL A 98 -9.34 -13.74 11.80
CA VAL A 98 -8.09 -14.47 11.61
C VAL A 98 -7.08 -14.09 12.72
N ALA A 99 -6.99 -12.81 13.05
CA ALA A 99 -6.10 -12.31 14.10
C ALA A 99 -6.49 -12.79 15.52
N SER A 100 -7.75 -13.16 15.78
CA SER A 100 -8.17 -13.63 17.11
C SER A 100 -7.88 -15.11 17.36
N THR A 101 -7.59 -15.90 16.33
CA THR A 101 -7.39 -17.36 16.47
C THR A 101 -5.95 -17.78 16.71
N GLY A 102 -4.96 -16.90 16.53
CA GLY A 102 -3.55 -17.26 16.64
C GLY A 102 -2.97 -17.98 15.41
N LEU A 103 -3.79 -18.26 14.38
CA LEU A 103 -3.39 -18.91 13.14
C LEU A 103 -2.17 -18.23 12.48
N ALA A 104 -2.16 -16.90 12.42
CA ALA A 104 -1.05 -16.16 11.83
C ALA A 104 0.25 -16.29 12.65
N ALA A 105 0.15 -16.29 13.98
CA ALA A 105 1.28 -16.49 14.88
C ALA A 105 1.89 -17.89 14.71
N ARG A 106 1.02 -18.91 14.59
CA ARG A 106 1.43 -20.28 14.29
C ARG A 106 2.09 -20.44 12.93
N GLY A 107 1.49 -19.87 11.88
CA GLY A 107 2.04 -19.95 10.52
C GLY A 107 3.46 -19.38 10.46
N ALA A 108 3.66 -18.18 11.03
CA ALA A 108 4.98 -17.58 11.08
C ALA A 108 5.96 -18.37 11.97
N ALA A 109 5.54 -18.89 13.13
CA ALA A 109 6.40 -19.76 13.96
C ALA A 109 6.79 -21.08 13.26
N PHE A 110 5.84 -21.70 12.55
CA PHE A 110 6.08 -22.92 11.77
C PHE A 110 7.16 -22.71 10.71
N VAL A 111 7.03 -21.62 9.95
CA VAL A 111 7.98 -21.28 8.88
C VAL A 111 9.35 -20.92 9.46
N ILE A 112 9.40 -20.18 10.57
CA ILE A 112 10.65 -19.69 11.16
C ILE A 112 11.43 -20.77 11.93
N THR A 113 10.76 -21.68 12.62
CA THR A 113 11.42 -22.74 13.42
C THR A 113 12.16 -23.78 12.58
N GLY A 114 11.92 -23.82 11.27
CA GLY A 114 12.68 -24.65 10.32
C GLY A 114 14.05 -24.07 9.92
N ALA A 115 14.36 -22.83 10.31
CA ALA A 115 15.59 -22.16 9.92
C ALA A 115 16.84 -22.75 10.61
N ARG A 116 17.85 -23.06 9.80
CA ARG A 116 19.16 -23.61 10.23
C ARG A 116 20.31 -22.61 10.09
N SER A 117 20.08 -21.50 9.40
CA SER A 117 21.04 -20.40 9.22
C SER A 117 20.32 -19.05 9.24
N VAL A 118 21.08 -17.98 9.49
CA VAL A 118 20.55 -16.60 9.47
C VAL A 118 19.95 -16.23 8.12
N ARG A 119 20.60 -16.65 7.02
CA ARG A 119 20.09 -16.44 5.67
C ARG A 119 18.77 -17.17 5.43
N GLN A 120 18.69 -18.44 5.86
CA GLN A 120 17.45 -19.21 5.74
C GLN A 120 16.33 -18.61 6.59
N LEU A 121 16.65 -18.13 7.80
CA LEU A 121 15.69 -17.43 8.66
C LEU A 121 15.10 -16.20 7.97
N ALA A 122 15.92 -15.37 7.31
CA ALA A 122 15.47 -14.18 6.62
C ALA A 122 14.49 -14.51 5.48
N HIS A 123 14.81 -15.51 4.65
CA HIS A 123 13.93 -15.93 3.54
C HIS A 123 12.63 -16.58 4.03
N LEU A 124 12.70 -17.46 5.02
CA LEU A 124 11.52 -18.09 5.62
C LEU A 124 10.62 -17.03 6.27
N THR A 125 11.19 -16.10 7.03
CA THR A 125 10.46 -14.95 7.57
C THR A 125 9.78 -14.15 6.45
N SER A 126 10.49 -13.91 5.35
CA SER A 126 9.95 -13.15 4.22
C SER A 126 8.76 -13.86 3.56
N LEU A 127 8.86 -15.17 3.35
CA LEU A 127 7.75 -15.98 2.81
C LEU A 127 6.53 -15.97 3.75
N GLY A 128 6.74 -16.14 5.06
CA GLY A 128 5.67 -16.04 6.04
C GLY A 128 4.99 -14.68 6.02
N LEU A 129 5.76 -13.60 5.91
CA LEU A 129 5.21 -12.25 5.82
C LEU A 129 4.45 -12.00 4.51
N ILE A 130 4.89 -12.53 3.37
CA ILE A 130 4.13 -12.43 2.10
C ILE A 130 2.74 -13.05 2.25
N VAL A 131 2.63 -14.23 2.88
CA VAL A 131 1.34 -14.89 3.10
C VAL A 131 0.38 -14.02 3.91
N THR A 132 0.87 -13.24 4.88
CA THR A 132 -0.01 -12.34 5.66
C THR A 132 -0.69 -11.24 4.83
N ALA A 133 -0.18 -10.92 3.62
CA ALA A 133 -0.80 -9.94 2.72
C ALA A 133 -2.19 -10.36 2.23
N PHE A 134 -2.48 -11.67 2.23
CA PHE A 134 -3.77 -12.23 1.86
C PHE A 134 -4.76 -12.30 3.03
N ALA A 135 -4.24 -12.26 4.26
CA ALA A 135 -5.06 -12.39 5.47
C ALA A 135 -5.48 -11.05 6.07
N ILE A 136 -4.60 -10.03 6.02
CA ILE A 136 -4.81 -8.77 6.73
C ILE A 136 -4.68 -7.59 5.74
N PRO A 137 -5.76 -6.80 5.52
CA PRO A 137 -5.84 -5.81 4.45
C PRO A 137 -5.20 -4.45 4.80
N ALA A 138 -4.10 -4.48 5.56
CA ALA A 138 -3.32 -3.29 5.90
C ALA A 138 -1.92 -3.64 6.38
N THR A 139 -0.91 -2.91 5.90
CA THR A 139 0.49 -3.06 6.35
C THR A 139 0.64 -2.85 7.85
N SER A 140 -0.05 -1.87 8.45
CA SER A 140 -0.05 -1.65 9.91
C SER A 140 -0.70 -2.79 10.68
N GLY A 141 -1.80 -3.34 10.18
CA GLY A 141 -2.45 -4.51 10.79
C GLY A 141 -1.53 -5.74 10.73
N ARG A 142 -0.87 -5.95 9.60
CA ARG A 142 0.14 -7.01 9.41
C ARG A 142 1.32 -6.84 10.36
N ALA A 143 1.81 -5.61 10.54
CA ALA A 143 2.85 -5.29 11.50
C ALA A 143 2.43 -5.62 12.94
N ALA A 144 1.23 -5.20 13.35
CA ALA A 144 0.69 -5.51 14.67
C ALA A 144 0.53 -7.02 14.90
N LEU A 145 0.08 -7.76 13.88
CA LEU A 145 -0.12 -9.20 13.92
C LEU A 145 1.18 -9.97 14.23
N VAL A 146 2.29 -9.56 13.61
CA VAL A 146 3.56 -10.30 13.67
C VAL A 146 4.56 -9.72 14.66
N LEU A 147 4.28 -8.55 15.24
CA LEU A 147 5.12 -7.93 16.26
C LEU A 147 5.36 -8.85 17.48
N PRO A 148 4.35 -9.56 18.03
CA PRO A 148 4.60 -10.51 19.13
C PRO A 148 5.56 -11.64 18.74
N ILE A 149 5.58 -12.04 17.47
CA ILE A 149 6.48 -13.08 16.96
C ILE A 149 7.91 -12.55 16.90
N PHE A 150 8.10 -11.33 16.43
CA PHE A 150 9.39 -10.66 16.48
C PHE A 150 9.90 -10.51 17.92
N LEU A 151 9.04 -10.13 18.87
CA LEU A 151 9.44 -10.03 20.28
C LEU A 151 9.83 -11.37 20.90
N ALA A 152 9.14 -12.46 20.54
CA ALA A 152 9.54 -13.81 20.92
C ALA A 152 10.87 -14.22 20.24
N LEU A 153 11.10 -13.87 18.98
CA LEU A 153 12.39 -14.11 18.32
C LEU A 153 13.53 -13.32 18.94
N ARG A 154 13.28 -12.07 19.33
CA ARG A 154 14.24 -11.22 20.03
C ARG A 154 14.73 -11.89 21.30
N THR A 155 13.82 -12.40 22.11
CA THR A 155 14.15 -13.03 23.40
C THR A 155 14.82 -14.40 23.17
N ALA A 156 14.34 -15.19 22.19
CA ALA A 156 14.97 -16.44 21.77
C ALA A 156 16.40 -16.27 21.22
N LEU A 157 16.69 -15.11 20.61
CA LEU A 157 17.98 -14.77 19.99
C LEU A 157 18.72 -13.67 20.76
N LYS A 158 18.48 -13.54 22.08
CA LYS A 158 19.07 -12.48 22.92
C LYS A 158 20.60 -12.41 22.85
N ASP A 159 21.26 -13.55 22.65
CA ASP A 159 22.73 -13.66 22.54
C ASP A 159 23.24 -13.37 21.11
N ARG A 160 22.36 -12.96 20.19
CA ARG A 160 22.65 -12.65 18.78
C ARG A 160 22.12 -11.27 18.37
N PRO A 161 22.60 -10.16 18.98
CA PRO A 161 22.03 -8.83 18.79
C PRO A 161 22.01 -8.35 17.33
N ALA A 162 23.03 -8.69 16.53
CA ALA A 162 23.08 -8.35 15.11
C ALA A 162 21.94 -9.03 14.31
N VAL A 163 21.65 -10.30 14.60
CA VAL A 163 20.53 -11.04 13.97
C VAL A 163 19.19 -10.44 14.39
N VAL A 164 19.02 -10.07 15.66
CA VAL A 164 17.82 -9.40 16.16
C VAL A 164 17.60 -8.06 15.45
N LYS A 165 18.64 -7.23 15.32
CA LYS A 165 18.57 -5.95 14.60
C LYS A 165 18.22 -6.17 13.12
N MET A 166 18.85 -7.14 12.47
CA MET A 166 18.55 -7.52 11.10
C MET A 166 17.07 -7.90 10.93
N LEU A 167 16.51 -8.71 11.84
CA LEU A 167 15.08 -9.07 11.82
C LEU A 167 14.18 -7.87 12.08
N ALA A 168 14.53 -6.99 13.03
CA ALA A 168 13.76 -5.79 13.35
C ALA A 168 13.61 -4.87 12.12
N ILE A 169 14.62 -4.84 11.25
CA ILE A 169 14.58 -4.11 9.98
C ILE A 169 13.87 -4.92 8.88
N LEU A 170 14.12 -6.23 8.81
CA LEU A 170 13.56 -7.11 7.77
C LEU A 170 12.04 -7.19 7.83
N PHE A 171 11.46 -7.40 9.02
CA PHE A 171 10.02 -7.56 9.20
C PHE A 171 9.20 -6.41 8.58
N PRO A 172 9.38 -5.14 9.00
CA PRO A 172 8.64 -4.03 8.41
C PRO A 172 9.01 -3.82 6.95
N THR A 173 10.27 -4.10 6.56
CA THR A 173 10.70 -3.97 5.16
C THR A 173 9.90 -4.88 4.24
N VAL A 174 9.81 -6.16 4.58
CA VAL A 174 9.06 -7.13 3.79
C VAL A 174 7.57 -6.85 3.86
N ILE A 175 7.00 -6.46 5.00
CA ILE A 175 5.56 -6.09 5.09
C ILE A 175 5.21 -5.01 4.07
N LEU A 176 6.06 -3.99 3.92
CA LEU A 176 5.84 -2.89 2.98
C LEU A 176 5.99 -3.31 1.51
N LEU A 177 7.01 -4.11 1.18
CA LEU A 177 7.27 -4.57 -0.18
C LEU A 177 6.26 -5.63 -0.64
N SER A 178 5.99 -6.60 0.22
CA SER A 178 5.05 -7.69 -0.08
C SER A 178 3.59 -7.29 -0.06
N ALA A 179 3.25 -6.05 0.34
CA ALA A 179 1.89 -5.54 0.23
C ALA A 179 1.35 -5.73 -1.20
N VAL A 180 2.18 -5.43 -2.22
CA VAL A 180 1.79 -5.52 -3.64
C VAL A 180 1.36 -6.92 -4.08
N ALA A 181 1.68 -7.98 -3.31
CA ALA A 181 1.25 -9.35 -3.61
C ALA A 181 -0.26 -9.55 -3.64
N SER A 182 -1.01 -8.70 -2.94
CA SER A 182 -2.45 -8.82 -2.73
C SER A 182 -3.13 -7.51 -3.05
N PHE A 183 -4.27 -7.58 -3.74
CA PHE A 183 -5.08 -6.40 -4.04
C PHE A 183 -5.49 -5.66 -2.76
N LEU A 184 -5.73 -6.42 -1.68
CA LEU A 184 -6.06 -5.88 -0.36
C LEU A 184 -4.85 -5.58 0.51
N GLY A 185 -3.63 -5.85 0.05
CA GLY A 185 -2.42 -5.70 0.86
C GLY A 185 -2.18 -4.28 1.38
N ALA A 186 -2.71 -3.26 0.69
CA ALA A 186 -2.79 -1.88 1.14
C ALA A 186 -3.95 -1.13 0.47
N GLY A 187 -4.61 -0.20 1.16
CA GLY A 187 -5.69 0.60 0.54
C GLY A 187 -5.27 1.46 -0.63
N ALA A 188 -3.98 1.80 -0.73
CA ALA A 188 -3.42 2.44 -1.92
C ALA A 188 -3.70 1.66 -3.22
N HIS A 189 -3.78 0.32 -3.15
CA HIS A 189 -4.09 -0.53 -4.30
C HIS A 189 -5.55 -0.35 -4.73
N LEU A 190 -6.47 -0.35 -3.76
CA LEU A 190 -7.89 -0.07 -4.00
C LEU A 190 -8.08 1.34 -4.55
N ILE A 191 -7.43 2.35 -3.99
CA ILE A 191 -7.45 3.73 -4.51
C ILE A 191 -6.98 3.76 -5.97
N THR A 192 -5.95 3.00 -6.32
CA THR A 192 -5.45 2.93 -7.71
C THR A 192 -6.52 2.41 -8.65
N SER A 193 -7.14 1.28 -8.31
CA SER A 193 -8.23 0.69 -9.10
C SER A 193 -9.42 1.64 -9.21
N GLN A 194 -9.79 2.27 -8.09
CA GLN A 194 -10.93 3.18 -8.03
C GLN A 194 -10.72 4.42 -8.90
N VAL A 195 -9.51 4.99 -8.90
CA VAL A 195 -9.16 6.13 -9.77
C VAL A 195 -9.19 5.72 -11.24
N LEU A 196 -8.66 4.55 -11.59
CA LEU A 196 -8.74 4.00 -12.96
C LEU A 196 -10.20 3.86 -13.42
N GLN A 197 -11.06 3.29 -12.58
CA GLN A 197 -12.49 3.12 -12.85
C GLN A 197 -13.19 4.47 -13.04
N SER A 198 -12.88 5.45 -12.18
CA SER A 198 -13.43 6.81 -12.33
C SER A 198 -12.99 7.53 -13.61
N ALA A 199 -11.87 7.11 -14.20
CA ALA A 199 -11.36 7.60 -15.48
C ALA A 199 -11.85 6.77 -16.68
N GLY A 200 -12.74 5.79 -16.47
CA GLY A 200 -13.32 4.96 -17.53
C GLY A 200 -12.50 3.72 -17.92
N HIS A 201 -11.51 3.33 -17.12
CA HIS A 201 -10.76 2.08 -17.29
C HIS A 201 -11.36 0.95 -16.44
N GLU A 202 -11.05 -0.30 -16.75
CA GLU A 202 -11.64 -1.47 -16.04
C GLU A 202 -11.22 -1.53 -14.55
N GLY A 203 -10.04 -1.02 -14.21
CA GLY A 203 -9.45 -1.20 -12.88
C GLY A 203 -8.81 -2.58 -12.74
N PHE A 204 -8.65 -3.08 -11.52
CA PHE A 204 -8.04 -4.39 -11.27
C PHE A 204 -8.99 -5.28 -10.47
N ASP A 205 -9.13 -6.51 -10.94
CA ASP A 205 -9.70 -7.60 -10.15
C ASP A 205 -8.62 -8.24 -9.26
N PHE A 206 -9.03 -9.17 -8.39
CA PHE A 206 -8.09 -9.81 -7.47
C PHE A 206 -7.07 -10.72 -8.19
N ALA A 207 -7.50 -11.41 -9.25
CA ALA A 207 -6.69 -12.39 -9.97
C ALA A 207 -5.57 -11.73 -10.79
N SER A 208 -5.89 -10.70 -11.56
CA SER A 208 -4.94 -9.88 -12.31
C SER A 208 -3.95 -9.22 -11.37
N TRP A 209 -4.41 -8.64 -10.26
CA TRP A 209 -3.52 -8.04 -9.27
C TRP A 209 -2.57 -9.07 -8.66
N LEU A 210 -3.08 -10.24 -8.29
CA LEU A 210 -2.26 -11.34 -7.76
C LEU A 210 -1.18 -11.75 -8.77
N LEU A 211 -1.56 -11.94 -10.04
CA LEU A 211 -0.65 -12.37 -11.11
C LEU A 211 0.49 -11.37 -11.33
N LEU A 212 0.18 -10.07 -11.29
CA LEU A 212 1.15 -9.00 -11.53
C LEU A 212 1.99 -8.68 -10.29
N GLY A 213 1.36 -8.72 -9.11
CA GLY A 213 1.92 -8.26 -7.85
C GLY A 213 2.71 -9.32 -7.07
N LEU A 214 2.25 -10.58 -7.06
CA LEU A 214 2.93 -11.64 -6.31
C LEU A 214 4.38 -11.89 -6.79
N PRO A 215 4.67 -11.95 -8.10
CA PRO A 215 6.05 -12.13 -8.57
C PRO A 215 6.96 -10.97 -8.15
N LEU A 216 6.47 -9.72 -8.20
CA LEU A 216 7.22 -8.55 -7.73
C LEU A 216 7.46 -8.63 -6.22
N ALA A 217 6.45 -8.99 -5.44
CA ALA A 217 6.56 -9.16 -3.99
C ALA A 217 7.61 -10.21 -3.61
N LEU A 218 7.64 -11.35 -4.32
CA LEU A 218 8.64 -12.41 -4.10
C LEU A 218 10.06 -11.92 -4.38
N VAL A 219 10.28 -11.31 -5.55
CA VAL A 219 11.61 -10.80 -5.96
C VAL A 219 12.08 -9.70 -5.02
N SER A 220 11.24 -8.70 -4.75
CA SER A 220 11.59 -7.57 -3.89
C SER A 220 11.82 -7.99 -2.43
N SER A 221 11.04 -8.94 -1.90
CA SER A 221 11.22 -9.45 -0.53
C SER A 221 12.47 -10.33 -0.40
N ALA A 222 12.75 -11.19 -1.39
CA ALA A 222 13.98 -11.99 -1.40
C ALA A 222 15.23 -11.10 -1.50
N MET A 223 15.16 -10.06 -2.33
CA MET A 223 16.21 -9.04 -2.43
C MET A 223 16.40 -8.31 -1.10
N ALA A 224 15.32 -7.88 -0.45
CA ALA A 224 15.39 -7.25 0.87
C ALA A 224 16.02 -8.19 1.91
N ALA A 225 15.64 -9.47 1.92
CA ALA A 225 16.24 -10.47 2.81
C ALA A 225 17.75 -10.62 2.62
N GLU A 226 18.23 -10.65 1.37
CA GLU A 226 19.67 -10.70 1.10
C GLU A 226 20.39 -9.43 1.54
N LEU A 227 19.82 -8.26 1.28
CA LEU A 227 20.41 -6.98 1.66
C LEU A 227 20.47 -6.82 3.17
N THR A 228 19.40 -7.14 3.91
CA THR A 228 19.42 -6.99 5.37
C THR A 228 20.42 -7.94 6.01
N VAL A 229 20.50 -9.19 5.53
CA VAL A 229 21.52 -10.15 6.00
C VAL A 229 22.92 -9.61 5.71
N ARG A 230 23.20 -9.11 4.52
CA ARG A 230 24.54 -8.61 4.15
C ARG A 230 24.94 -7.32 4.86
N LEU A 231 24.00 -6.40 5.10
CA LEU A 231 24.28 -5.07 5.65
C LEU A 231 24.32 -5.04 7.19
N PHE A 232 23.56 -5.92 7.85
CA PHE A 232 23.36 -5.88 9.30
C PHE A 232 23.87 -7.12 10.04
N THR A 233 24.54 -8.06 9.36
CA THR A 233 25.21 -9.21 10.00
C THR A 233 26.59 -9.48 9.42
N ASP A 234 27.51 -9.94 10.28
CA ASP A 234 28.89 -10.26 9.90
C ASP A 234 29.06 -11.74 9.56
N PRO A 235 30.18 -12.16 8.93
CA PRO A 235 30.43 -13.58 8.67
C PRO A 235 30.43 -14.42 9.94
N SER A 236 30.88 -13.87 11.08
CA SER A 236 30.80 -14.50 12.40
C SER A 236 29.36 -14.77 12.83
N ASP A 237 28.42 -13.87 12.55
CA ASP A 237 26.99 -14.09 12.83
C ASP A 237 26.37 -15.13 11.89
N ARG A 238 26.88 -15.25 10.67
CA ARG A 238 26.29 -16.12 9.63
C ARG A 238 26.79 -17.56 9.69
N ASN A 239 28.04 -17.76 10.14
CA ASN A 239 28.70 -19.07 10.17
C ASN A 239 28.33 -19.91 11.39
N VAL A 240 27.77 -19.31 12.44
CA VAL A 240 27.26 -20.06 13.59
C VAL A 240 25.89 -20.67 13.21
N PRO A 241 25.72 -22.00 13.34
CA PRO A 241 24.45 -22.65 13.09
C PRO A 241 23.32 -22.01 13.91
N LEU A 242 22.20 -21.76 13.26
CA LEU A 242 21.02 -21.20 13.92
C LEU A 242 20.09 -22.35 14.29
N ARG A 243 19.63 -22.36 15.55
CA ARG A 243 18.51 -23.20 15.96
C ARG A 243 17.57 -22.36 16.78
N VAL A 244 16.40 -22.07 16.22
CA VAL A 244 15.34 -21.40 16.95
C VAL A 244 14.57 -22.49 17.69
N ASP A 245 14.81 -22.64 19.00
CA ASP A 245 14.08 -23.61 19.80
C ASP A 245 12.62 -23.17 19.88
N ALA A 246 11.76 -23.95 19.25
CA ALA A 246 10.33 -23.70 19.26
C ALA A 246 9.70 -23.86 20.65
N ALA A 247 10.29 -24.66 21.54
CA ALA A 247 9.85 -24.73 22.93
C ALA A 247 10.14 -23.42 23.66
N GLN A 248 11.28 -22.78 23.36
CA GLN A 248 11.59 -21.44 23.84
C GLN A 248 10.64 -20.39 23.26
N LEU A 249 10.45 -20.37 21.93
CA LEU A 249 9.47 -19.49 21.28
C LEU A 249 8.06 -19.66 21.88
N GLN A 250 7.65 -20.89 22.20
CA GLN A 250 6.35 -21.15 22.83
C GLN A 250 6.27 -20.59 24.25
N ARG A 251 7.35 -20.67 25.05
CA ARG A 251 7.39 -20.09 26.41
C ARG A 251 7.27 -18.56 26.39
N GLU A 252 7.76 -17.94 25.33
CA GLU A 252 7.79 -16.48 25.16
C GLU A 252 6.58 -15.95 24.37
N SER A 253 5.76 -16.83 23.80
CA SER A 253 4.55 -16.47 23.06
C SER A 253 3.30 -16.75 23.88
N PRO A 254 2.37 -15.78 23.99
CA PRO A 254 1.08 -16.02 24.65
C PRO A 254 0.15 -16.92 23.82
N THR A 255 0.49 -17.15 22.54
CA THR A 255 -0.31 -17.97 21.61
C THR A 255 0.29 -19.37 21.52
N ARG A 256 -0.55 -20.39 21.39
CA ARG A 256 -0.08 -21.74 21.07
C ARG A 256 0.54 -21.75 19.67
N LEU A 257 1.80 -22.17 19.54
CA LEU A 257 2.59 -22.17 18.31
C LEU A 257 2.68 -23.56 17.65
N ARG A 258 2.35 -24.64 18.37
CA ARG A 258 2.54 -26.04 17.93
C ARG A 258 1.36 -26.96 18.25
N GLY A 259 1.27 -28.07 17.52
CA GLY A 259 0.27 -29.13 17.69
C GLY A 259 -0.74 -29.17 16.53
N PRO A 260 -1.86 -29.90 16.66
CA PRO A 260 -2.97 -29.78 15.71
C PRO A 260 -3.58 -28.37 15.74
N LEU A 261 -4.18 -27.95 14.63
CA LEU A 261 -4.98 -26.71 14.61
C LEU A 261 -6.24 -26.94 15.46
N ASP A 262 -6.58 -25.97 16.30
CA ASP A 262 -7.87 -25.97 16.97
C ASP A 262 -9.01 -25.64 16.00
N LEU A 263 -10.25 -25.76 16.46
CA LEU A 263 -11.42 -25.57 15.61
C LEU A 263 -11.50 -24.14 15.04
N ASP A 264 -11.12 -23.13 15.81
CA ASP A 264 -11.24 -21.73 15.39
C ASP A 264 -10.16 -21.39 14.36
N GLU A 265 -8.93 -21.87 14.56
CA GLU A 265 -7.85 -21.80 13.60
C GLU A 265 -8.18 -22.54 12.30
N GLN A 266 -8.74 -23.75 12.38
CA GLN A 266 -9.17 -24.52 11.20
C GLN A 266 -10.26 -23.77 10.43
N ARG A 267 -11.30 -23.29 11.12
CA ARG A 267 -12.39 -22.52 10.51
C ARG A 267 -11.88 -21.25 9.84
N SER A 268 -10.98 -20.52 10.50
CA SER A 268 -10.39 -19.30 9.96
C SER A 268 -9.50 -19.58 8.75
N LEU A 269 -8.72 -20.66 8.77
CA LEU A 269 -7.91 -21.08 7.64
C LEU A 269 -8.76 -21.49 6.45
N MET A 270 -9.78 -22.33 6.66
CA MET A 270 -10.70 -22.76 5.61
C MET A 270 -11.43 -21.57 4.99
N LEU A 271 -11.92 -20.64 5.82
CA LEU A 271 -12.60 -19.43 5.34
C LEU A 271 -11.65 -18.54 4.53
N LEU A 272 -10.42 -18.32 5.02
CA LEU A 272 -9.44 -17.53 4.30
C LEU A 272 -9.10 -18.15 2.93
N VAL A 273 -8.86 -19.46 2.89
CA VAL A 273 -8.59 -20.19 1.64
C VAL A 273 -9.79 -20.11 0.70
N ALA A 274 -11.01 -20.28 1.21
CA ALA A 274 -12.23 -20.20 0.40
C ALA A 274 -12.45 -18.79 -0.17
N VAL A 275 -12.30 -17.74 0.63
CA VAL A 275 -12.47 -16.34 0.19
C VAL A 275 -11.43 -15.98 -0.87
N VAL A 276 -10.15 -16.32 -0.65
CA VAL A 276 -9.09 -16.06 -1.64
C VAL A 276 -9.33 -16.87 -2.92
N ALA A 277 -9.74 -18.14 -2.82
CA ALA A 277 -10.08 -18.94 -3.98
C ALA A 277 -11.22 -18.31 -4.79
N LEU A 278 -12.30 -17.89 -4.12
CA LEU A 278 -13.43 -17.22 -4.75
C LEU A 278 -13.03 -15.89 -5.41
N TRP A 279 -12.20 -15.07 -4.76
CA TRP A 279 -11.66 -13.86 -5.40
C TRP A 279 -10.83 -14.18 -6.65
N CYS A 280 -9.99 -15.20 -6.61
CA CYS A 280 -9.19 -15.59 -7.78
C CYS A 280 -10.03 -16.21 -8.91
N THR A 281 -11.19 -16.80 -8.60
CA THR A 281 -12.11 -17.40 -9.58
C THR A 281 -13.25 -16.49 -9.99
N GLU A 282 -13.22 -15.22 -9.60
CA GLU A 282 -14.21 -14.21 -9.98
C GLU A 282 -14.54 -14.23 -11.48
N PRO A 283 -13.57 -14.30 -12.42
CA PRO A 283 -13.88 -14.32 -13.85
C PRO A 283 -14.71 -15.53 -14.31
N ILE A 284 -14.80 -16.59 -13.49
CA ILE A 284 -15.55 -17.82 -13.80
C ILE A 284 -17.00 -17.72 -13.31
N HIS A 285 -17.22 -17.17 -12.12
CA HIS A 285 -18.55 -17.16 -11.48
C HIS A 285 -19.22 -15.78 -11.42
N GLY A 286 -18.50 -14.70 -11.71
CA GLY A 286 -19.03 -13.32 -11.76
C GLY A 286 -19.56 -12.80 -10.43
N LEU A 287 -19.05 -13.31 -9.30
CA LEU A 287 -19.43 -12.78 -7.98
C LEU A 287 -18.41 -11.72 -7.59
N GLU A 288 -18.90 -10.50 -7.44
CA GLU A 288 -18.11 -9.34 -7.02
C GLU A 288 -17.31 -9.63 -5.74
N PRO A 289 -16.01 -9.26 -5.69
CA PRO A 289 -15.16 -9.47 -4.53
C PRO A 289 -15.74 -8.93 -3.23
N ALA A 290 -16.44 -7.78 -3.26
CA ALA A 290 -17.08 -7.24 -2.06
C ALA A 290 -18.16 -8.17 -1.50
N LEU A 291 -18.96 -8.80 -2.37
CA LEU A 291 -20.00 -9.72 -1.94
C LEU A 291 -19.40 -10.99 -1.31
N VAL A 292 -18.36 -11.55 -1.93
CA VAL A 292 -17.60 -12.68 -1.38
C VAL A 292 -17.05 -12.33 0.01
N ALA A 293 -16.47 -11.14 0.15
CA ALA A 293 -15.94 -10.64 1.41
C ALA A 293 -17.03 -10.47 2.47
N LEU A 294 -18.19 -9.92 2.10
CA LEU A 294 -19.34 -9.74 3.00
C LEU A 294 -19.90 -11.07 3.49
N ILE A 295 -20.04 -12.06 2.61
CA ILE A 295 -20.43 -13.42 2.99
C ILE A 295 -19.41 -13.98 3.99
N GLY A 296 -18.11 -13.88 3.70
CA GLY A 296 -17.05 -14.30 4.61
C GLY A 296 -17.11 -13.58 5.97
N ALA A 297 -17.36 -12.28 5.98
CA ALA A 297 -17.51 -11.48 7.20
C ALA A 297 -18.72 -11.93 8.03
N LEU A 298 -19.85 -12.26 7.40
CA LEU A 298 -21.03 -12.80 8.09
C LEU A 298 -20.77 -14.20 8.64
N VAL A 299 -20.11 -15.09 7.88
CA VAL A 299 -19.76 -16.43 8.34
C VAL A 299 -18.84 -16.36 9.56
N VAL A 300 -17.78 -15.57 9.49
CA VAL A 300 -16.78 -15.47 10.56
C VAL A 300 -17.28 -14.73 11.79
N SER A 301 -18.38 -13.98 11.66
CA SER A 301 -19.04 -13.30 12.77
C SER A 301 -20.34 -13.97 13.22
N SER A 302 -20.67 -15.12 12.63
CA SER A 302 -21.89 -15.85 12.95
C SER A 302 -21.88 -16.39 14.38
N PRO A 303 -23.03 -16.45 15.09
CA PRO A 303 -23.08 -16.92 16.47
C PRO A 303 -22.62 -18.37 16.69
N TYR A 304 -22.75 -19.22 15.67
CA TYR A 304 -22.49 -20.66 15.79
C TYR A 304 -21.14 -21.11 15.20
N TYR A 305 -20.65 -20.42 14.16
CA TYR A 305 -19.41 -20.77 13.46
C TYR A 305 -18.30 -19.72 13.59
N GLY A 306 -18.64 -18.49 13.97
CA GLY A 306 -17.73 -17.37 13.98
C GLY A 306 -16.77 -17.35 15.18
N SER A 307 -15.56 -16.83 14.96
CA SER A 307 -14.55 -16.63 16.00
C SER A 307 -14.59 -15.22 16.62
N VAL A 308 -15.43 -14.32 16.10
CA VAL A 308 -15.58 -12.94 16.57
C VAL A 308 -17.03 -12.47 16.57
N LYS A 309 -17.36 -11.50 17.44
CA LYS A 309 -18.65 -10.80 17.37
C LYS A 309 -18.60 -9.71 16.31
N LEU A 310 -19.63 -9.61 15.46
CA LEU A 310 -19.69 -8.60 14.38
C LEU A 310 -19.43 -7.18 14.86
N GLY A 311 -20.12 -6.74 15.92
CA GLY A 311 -19.93 -5.39 16.47
C GLY A 311 -18.53 -5.13 17.02
N ALA A 312 -17.83 -6.14 17.52
CA ALA A 312 -16.43 -6.02 17.96
C ALA A 312 -15.48 -5.97 16.76
N ALA A 313 -15.75 -6.73 15.70
CA ALA A 313 -14.97 -6.71 14.47
C ALA A 313 -15.13 -5.37 13.70
N LEU A 314 -16.36 -4.83 13.61
CA LEU A 314 -16.64 -3.53 12.98
C LEU A 314 -15.92 -2.37 13.68
N LYS A 315 -15.67 -2.46 14.99
CA LYS A 315 -14.85 -1.46 15.72
C LYS A 315 -13.38 -1.47 15.31
N LYS A 316 -12.89 -2.57 14.72
CA LYS A 316 -11.51 -2.66 14.21
C LYS A 316 -11.36 -2.17 12.77
N VAL A 317 -12.46 -1.91 12.07
CA VAL A 317 -12.44 -1.34 10.73
C VAL A 317 -11.88 0.09 10.82
N PRO A 318 -10.88 0.45 9.99
CA PRO A 318 -10.34 1.81 9.98
C PRO A 318 -11.28 2.74 9.21
N TRP A 319 -12.32 3.23 9.88
CA TRP A 319 -13.31 4.14 9.28
C TRP A 319 -12.69 5.38 8.62
N SER A 320 -11.59 5.90 9.17
CA SER A 320 -10.85 7.01 8.56
C SER A 320 -10.33 6.65 7.16
N MET A 321 -9.80 5.45 6.97
CA MET A 321 -9.31 4.97 5.68
C MET A 321 -10.43 4.81 4.65
N LEU A 322 -11.60 4.34 5.07
CA LEU A 322 -12.79 4.22 4.20
C LEU A 322 -13.29 5.60 3.75
N LEU A 323 -13.41 6.54 4.69
CA LEU A 323 -13.79 7.93 4.41
C LEU A 323 -12.75 8.62 3.52
N PHE A 324 -11.47 8.36 3.75
CA PHE A 324 -10.38 8.87 2.95
C PHE A 324 -10.50 8.39 1.50
N MET A 325 -10.71 7.08 1.29
CA MET A 325 -10.90 6.51 -0.06
C MET A 325 -12.06 7.18 -0.80
N ALA A 326 -13.24 7.28 -0.16
CA ALA A 326 -14.41 7.93 -0.76
C ALA A 326 -14.14 9.40 -1.11
N ALA A 327 -13.50 10.16 -0.21
CA ALA A 327 -13.16 11.55 -0.46
C ALA A 327 -12.10 11.72 -1.57
N THR A 328 -11.14 10.80 -1.68
CA THR A 328 -10.13 10.82 -2.74
C THR A 328 -10.69 10.40 -4.09
N LEU A 329 -11.70 9.52 -4.11
CA LEU A 329 -12.47 9.25 -5.33
C LEU A 329 -13.20 10.50 -5.80
N ALA A 330 -13.84 11.23 -4.88
CA ALA A 330 -14.47 12.50 -5.21
C ALA A 330 -13.45 13.49 -5.80
N LEU A 331 -12.28 13.65 -5.16
CA LEU A 331 -11.20 14.49 -5.70
C LEU A 331 -10.76 14.03 -7.11
N GLY A 332 -10.45 12.75 -7.29
CA GLY A 332 -9.99 12.20 -8.57
C GLY A 332 -11.03 12.35 -9.69
N SER A 333 -12.28 11.95 -9.43
CA SER A 333 -13.38 12.08 -10.39
C SER A 333 -13.63 13.54 -10.78
N SER A 334 -13.57 14.48 -9.83
CA SER A 334 -13.73 15.91 -10.16
C SER A 334 -12.69 16.43 -11.15
N LEU A 335 -11.44 15.94 -11.09
CA LEU A 335 -10.40 16.34 -12.03
C LEU A 335 -10.70 15.86 -13.45
N VAL A 336 -11.26 14.65 -13.58
CA VAL A 336 -11.65 14.06 -14.86
C VAL A 336 -12.90 14.76 -15.40
N THR A 337 -13.97 14.86 -14.62
CA THR A 337 -15.27 15.38 -15.08
C THR A 337 -15.23 16.87 -15.42
N THR A 338 -14.37 17.65 -14.77
CA THR A 338 -14.21 19.07 -15.08
C THR A 338 -13.24 19.34 -16.23
N GLY A 339 -12.45 18.35 -16.68
CA GLY A 339 -11.40 18.53 -17.69
C GLY A 339 -10.08 19.09 -17.14
N ALA A 340 -9.93 19.22 -15.82
CA ALA A 340 -8.68 19.64 -15.19
C ALA A 340 -7.54 18.64 -15.43
N ALA A 341 -7.86 17.35 -15.46
CA ALA A 341 -6.95 16.26 -15.73
C ALA A 341 -6.32 16.38 -17.14
N ASP A 342 -7.13 16.62 -18.17
CA ASP A 342 -6.67 16.78 -19.56
C ASP A 342 -5.79 18.02 -19.73
N TRP A 343 -6.18 19.13 -19.09
CA TRP A 343 -5.38 20.35 -19.10
C TRP A 343 -4.01 20.13 -18.43
N LEU A 344 -3.98 19.43 -17.29
CA LEU A 344 -2.74 19.13 -16.57
C LEU A 344 -1.82 18.26 -17.44
N ALA A 345 -2.37 17.23 -18.09
CA ALA A 345 -1.64 16.37 -19.01
C ALA A 345 -1.06 17.19 -20.17
N SER A 346 -1.87 18.00 -20.85
CA SER A 346 -1.39 18.82 -21.99
C SER A 346 -0.31 19.84 -21.59
N SER A 347 -0.41 20.44 -20.39
CA SER A 347 0.49 21.50 -19.92
C SER A 347 1.82 20.97 -19.37
N MET A 348 1.78 19.90 -18.56
CA MET A 348 2.99 19.33 -17.94
C MET A 348 3.83 18.54 -18.95
N LEU A 349 3.21 18.00 -20.00
CA LEU A 349 3.85 17.08 -20.93
C LEU A 349 4.30 17.74 -22.23
N ALA A 350 3.95 19.02 -22.46
CA ALA A 350 4.43 19.79 -23.62
C ALA A 350 5.96 19.74 -23.80
N PRO A 351 6.79 19.83 -22.74
CA PRO A 351 8.25 19.69 -22.89
C PRO A 351 8.70 18.28 -23.31
N LEU A 352 7.92 17.23 -23.01
CA LEU A 352 8.25 15.84 -23.34
C LEU A 352 7.92 15.48 -24.79
N ALA A 353 7.10 16.30 -25.48
CA ALA A 353 6.77 16.08 -26.89
C ALA A 353 8.02 16.08 -27.81
N VAL A 354 9.07 16.80 -27.40
CA VAL A 354 10.36 16.88 -28.13
C VAL A 354 11.10 15.53 -28.17
N LEU A 355 10.78 14.60 -27.27
CA LEU A 355 11.47 13.31 -27.15
C LEU A 355 11.08 12.30 -28.23
N GLY A 356 10.07 12.58 -29.05
CA GLY A 356 9.62 11.68 -30.13
C GLY A 356 9.31 10.28 -29.61
N ALA A 357 9.94 9.25 -30.18
CA ALA A 357 9.77 7.85 -29.77
C ALA A 357 10.18 7.56 -28.32
N TRP A 358 11.01 8.40 -27.70
CA TRP A 358 11.45 8.22 -26.31
C TRP A 358 10.45 8.76 -25.29
N LYS A 359 9.38 9.45 -25.72
CA LYS A 359 8.40 10.05 -24.79
C LYS A 359 7.79 9.00 -23.85
N ALA A 360 7.39 7.84 -24.37
CA ALA A 360 6.65 6.83 -23.61
C ALA A 360 7.57 6.11 -22.60
N PRO A 361 8.76 5.60 -22.97
CA PRO A 361 9.69 5.03 -22.01
C PRO A 361 10.16 6.02 -20.93
N VAL A 362 10.44 7.27 -21.31
CA VAL A 362 10.88 8.32 -20.35
C VAL A 362 9.77 8.65 -19.37
N PHE A 363 8.52 8.72 -19.82
CA PHE A 363 7.36 8.90 -18.95
C PHE A 363 7.27 7.77 -17.91
N VAL A 364 7.37 6.51 -18.32
CA VAL A 364 7.32 5.36 -17.39
C VAL A 364 8.45 5.43 -16.36
N VAL A 365 9.68 5.75 -16.80
CA VAL A 365 10.82 5.92 -15.89
C VAL A 365 10.57 7.05 -14.90
N ALA A 366 10.07 8.20 -15.36
CA ALA A 366 9.73 9.32 -14.50
C ALA A 366 8.65 8.95 -13.48
N VAL A 367 7.58 8.29 -13.90
CA VAL A 367 6.50 7.81 -13.03
C VAL A 367 7.05 6.90 -11.93
N VAL A 368 7.87 5.91 -12.29
CA VAL A 368 8.43 4.96 -11.32
C VAL A 368 9.40 5.65 -10.34
N VAL A 369 10.30 6.49 -10.84
CA VAL A 369 11.28 7.21 -10.00
C VAL A 369 10.60 8.19 -9.05
N VAL A 370 9.66 9.01 -9.56
CA VAL A 370 8.90 9.97 -8.76
C VAL A 370 8.06 9.24 -7.72
N SER A 371 7.39 8.15 -8.10
CA SER A 371 6.56 7.36 -7.18
C SER A 371 7.39 6.72 -6.06
N ALA A 372 8.56 6.18 -6.39
CA ALA A 372 9.49 5.64 -5.39
C ALA A 372 10.02 6.73 -4.44
N ALA A 373 10.30 7.93 -4.94
CA ALA A 373 10.79 9.05 -4.16
C ALA A 373 9.69 9.79 -3.36
N ALA A 374 8.42 9.64 -3.73
CA ALA A 374 7.31 10.43 -3.18
C ALA A 374 7.13 10.27 -1.66
N HIS A 375 7.61 9.17 -1.06
CA HIS A 375 7.57 8.98 0.39
C HIS A 375 8.44 9.97 1.18
N LEU A 376 9.38 10.66 0.52
CA LEU A 376 10.20 11.72 1.11
C LEU A 376 9.39 12.99 1.38
N LEU A 377 8.33 13.22 0.61
CA LEU A 377 7.45 14.38 0.73
C LEU A 377 6.12 14.01 1.40
N ILE A 378 5.56 12.87 1.03
CA ILE A 378 4.24 12.41 1.49
C ILE A 378 4.42 11.07 2.22
N GLN A 379 4.35 11.10 3.55
CA GLN A 379 4.61 9.91 4.37
C GLN A 379 3.52 8.83 4.21
N SER A 380 2.27 9.25 4.07
CA SER A 380 1.14 8.34 3.92
C SER A 380 1.11 7.66 2.56
N ARG A 381 1.11 6.32 2.56
CA ARG A 381 1.03 5.53 1.33
C ARG A 381 -0.27 5.79 0.57
N SER A 382 -1.39 5.85 1.27
CA SER A 382 -2.69 6.11 0.65
C SER A 382 -2.76 7.51 0.07
N ALA A 383 -2.22 8.52 0.78
CA ALA A 383 -2.13 9.88 0.26
C ALA A 383 -1.26 9.97 -1.00
N ARG A 384 -0.13 9.24 -1.06
CA ARG A 384 0.68 9.18 -2.28
C ARG A 384 -0.10 8.68 -3.49
N SER A 385 -0.85 7.59 -3.36
CA SER A 385 -1.66 7.08 -4.47
C SER A 385 -2.80 8.04 -4.84
N ALA A 386 -3.45 8.66 -3.85
CA ALA A 386 -4.49 9.66 -4.11
C ALA A 386 -3.98 10.89 -4.88
N VAL A 387 -2.70 11.25 -4.71
CA VAL A 387 -2.07 12.37 -5.42
C VAL A 387 -1.55 11.93 -6.79
N LEU A 388 -0.80 10.83 -6.85
CA LEU A 388 -0.03 10.46 -8.03
C LEU A 388 -0.91 9.80 -9.10
N ILE A 389 -1.82 8.91 -8.71
CA ILE A 389 -2.54 8.08 -9.68
C ILE A 389 -3.44 8.91 -10.60
N PRO A 390 -4.23 9.89 -10.13
CA PRO A 390 -5.03 10.72 -11.04
C PRO A 390 -4.17 11.41 -12.11
N VAL A 391 -3.02 11.95 -11.71
CA VAL A 391 -2.09 12.63 -12.63
C VAL A 391 -1.46 11.65 -13.62
N VAL A 392 -1.05 10.46 -13.14
CA VAL A 392 -0.46 9.41 -13.97
C VAL A 392 -1.46 8.91 -15.01
N VAL A 393 -2.69 8.58 -14.57
CA VAL A 393 -3.76 8.06 -15.45
C VAL A 393 -4.13 9.09 -16.51
N ALA A 394 -4.36 10.36 -16.12
CA ALA A 394 -4.68 11.44 -17.04
C ALA A 394 -3.58 11.69 -18.10
N SER A 395 -2.32 11.49 -17.70
CA SER A 395 -1.17 11.77 -18.56
C SER A 395 -0.79 10.62 -19.48
N ALA A 396 -1.04 9.37 -19.07
CA ALA A 396 -0.51 8.17 -19.70
C ALA A 396 -0.90 8.04 -21.19
N GLY A 397 -2.18 8.24 -21.51
CA GLY A 397 -2.69 8.10 -22.88
C GLY A 397 -1.99 9.05 -23.87
N SER A 398 -1.78 10.31 -23.50
CA SER A 398 -1.08 11.29 -24.35
C SER A 398 0.40 10.90 -24.62
N MET A 399 1.00 10.15 -23.68
CA MET A 399 2.36 9.65 -23.78
C MET A 399 2.48 8.34 -24.55
N GLY A 400 1.36 7.74 -24.97
CA GLY A 400 1.35 6.43 -25.63
C GLY A 400 1.61 5.26 -24.66
N VAL A 401 1.28 5.46 -23.39
CA VAL A 401 1.44 4.47 -22.32
C VAL A 401 0.06 4.03 -21.87
N ASP A 402 -0.12 2.73 -21.67
CA ASP A 402 -1.37 2.20 -21.14
C ASP A 402 -1.62 2.75 -19.71
N PRO A 403 -2.78 3.38 -19.43
CA PRO A 403 -3.05 3.97 -18.13
C PRO A 403 -3.07 2.97 -16.97
N MET A 404 -3.52 1.73 -17.20
CA MET A 404 -3.51 0.68 -16.18
C MET A 404 -2.07 0.27 -15.86
N ALA A 405 -1.22 0.11 -16.88
CA ALA A 405 0.20 -0.20 -16.71
C ALA A 405 0.96 0.91 -15.96
N ALA A 406 0.74 2.17 -16.33
CA ALA A 406 1.35 3.32 -15.66
C ALA A 406 0.91 3.44 -14.19
N ALA A 407 -0.39 3.26 -13.93
CA ALA A 407 -0.95 3.29 -12.57
C ALA A 407 -0.42 2.14 -11.71
N PHE A 408 -0.35 0.93 -12.24
CA PHE A 408 0.22 -0.23 -11.51
C PHE A 408 1.71 -0.01 -11.20
N ALA A 409 2.49 0.47 -12.17
CA ALA A 409 3.91 0.78 -11.99
C ALA A 409 4.12 1.86 -10.92
N SER A 410 3.33 2.93 -10.95
CA SER A 410 3.33 3.99 -9.94
C SER A 410 3.03 3.43 -8.55
N THR A 411 1.97 2.64 -8.41
CA THR A 411 1.55 2.08 -7.12
C THR A 411 2.54 1.07 -6.56
N ALA A 412 3.12 0.22 -7.41
CA ALA A 412 4.18 -0.69 -7.03
C ALA A 412 5.42 0.08 -6.53
N ALA A 413 5.86 1.11 -7.25
CA ALA A 413 7.00 1.94 -6.88
C ALA A 413 6.76 2.75 -5.60
N ALA A 414 5.57 3.32 -5.43
CA ALA A 414 5.15 4.05 -4.23
C ALA A 414 5.08 3.16 -2.97
N GLY A 415 5.21 1.84 -3.14
CA GLY A 415 5.37 0.88 -2.06
C GLY A 415 6.71 0.94 -1.33
N PHE A 416 7.71 1.64 -1.87
CA PHE A 416 8.99 1.90 -1.20
C PHE A 416 8.83 3.02 -0.15
N CYS A 417 9.13 2.72 1.13
CA CYS A 417 8.91 3.66 2.26
C CYS A 417 9.96 3.47 3.37
N HIS A 418 11.20 3.16 3.02
CA HIS A 418 12.17 2.60 3.97
C HIS A 418 13.24 3.59 4.44
N THR A 419 13.09 4.88 4.16
CA THR A 419 14.13 5.90 4.39
C THR A 419 14.19 6.40 5.84
N LEU A 420 13.04 6.71 6.45
CA LEU A 420 12.95 7.22 7.83
C LEU A 420 12.01 6.35 8.66
N THR A 421 12.14 6.41 9.99
CA THR A 421 11.23 5.67 10.90
C THR A 421 9.78 6.15 10.78
N SER A 422 9.58 7.43 10.48
CA SER A 422 8.28 8.04 10.20
C SER A 422 7.74 7.73 8.80
N SER A 423 8.54 7.16 7.88
CA SER A 423 8.11 6.92 6.50
C SER A 423 6.97 5.91 6.39
N ALA A 424 6.81 5.02 7.38
CA ALA A 424 5.66 4.12 7.45
C ALA A 424 5.43 3.60 8.87
N LYS A 425 4.16 3.40 9.24
CA LYS A 425 3.77 2.84 10.55
C LYS A 425 4.48 1.52 10.90
N PRO A 426 4.59 0.50 10.02
CA PRO A 426 5.34 -0.71 10.33
C PRO A 426 6.79 -0.44 10.74
N VAL A 427 7.46 0.50 10.07
CA VAL A 427 8.85 0.84 10.36
C VAL A 427 8.93 1.48 11.75
N ALA A 428 8.09 2.47 12.06
CA ALA A 428 8.02 3.07 13.39
C ALA A 428 7.78 2.03 14.50
N MET A 429 6.80 1.12 14.29
CA MET A 429 6.43 0.08 15.26
C MET A 429 7.57 -0.88 15.62
N PHE A 430 8.43 -1.20 14.65
CA PHE A 430 9.55 -2.13 14.86
C PHE A 430 10.84 -1.42 15.27
N ALA A 431 10.97 -0.12 14.98
CA ALA A 431 12.08 0.69 15.46
C ALA A 431 12.02 0.85 16.99
N GLU A 432 10.82 1.10 17.52
CA GLU A 432 10.56 1.23 18.96
C GLU A 432 9.51 0.20 19.39
N ALA A 433 9.96 -1.02 19.70
CA ALA A 433 9.08 -2.08 20.16
C ALA A 433 9.34 -2.39 21.64
N ASP A 434 8.27 -2.38 22.45
CA ASP A 434 8.33 -2.75 23.87
C ASP A 434 9.33 -1.87 24.67
N GLY A 435 9.36 -0.57 24.34
CA GLY A 435 10.27 0.40 24.96
C GLY A 435 11.74 0.26 24.58
N VAL A 436 12.09 -0.64 23.65
CA VAL A 436 13.46 -0.88 23.18
C VAL A 436 13.62 -0.35 21.76
N THR A 437 14.65 0.48 21.56
CA THR A 437 15.07 0.92 20.23
C THR A 437 15.90 -0.17 19.55
N HIS A 438 15.38 -0.74 18.47
CA HIS A 438 16.04 -1.83 17.73
C HIS A 438 16.93 -1.34 16.59
N TYR A 439 16.57 -0.24 15.96
CA TYR A 439 17.34 0.40 14.90
C TYR A 439 16.98 1.87 14.79
N SER A 440 17.83 2.63 14.10
CA SER A 440 17.72 4.08 13.95
C SER A 440 17.39 4.48 12.51
N ALA A 441 17.09 5.77 12.28
CA ALA A 441 16.96 6.32 10.93
C ALA A 441 18.26 6.16 10.10
N ALA A 442 19.44 6.16 10.74
CA ALA A 442 20.70 5.94 10.04
C ALA A 442 20.81 4.52 9.45
N ASP A 443 20.27 3.51 10.16
CA ASP A 443 20.21 2.13 9.66
C ASP A 443 19.29 2.03 8.44
N LEU A 444 18.14 2.71 8.49
CA LEU A 444 17.19 2.78 7.38
C LEU A 444 17.75 3.51 6.16
N LEU A 445 18.51 4.60 6.36
CA LEU A 445 19.22 5.28 5.28
C LEU A 445 20.27 4.37 4.65
N ARG A 446 21.01 3.61 5.46
CA ARG A 446 21.99 2.62 4.96
C ARG A 446 21.32 1.51 4.15
N LEU A 447 20.16 1.01 4.58
CA LEU A 447 19.37 0.06 3.80
C LEU A 447 18.87 0.70 2.50
N SER A 448 18.28 1.89 2.60
CA SER A 448 17.63 2.60 1.49
C SER A 448 18.60 3.03 0.40
N ALA A 449 19.86 3.33 0.74
CA ALA A 449 20.92 3.62 -0.22
C ALA A 449 21.11 2.49 -1.25
N TRP A 450 20.80 1.24 -0.87
CA TRP A 450 20.84 0.08 -1.76
C TRP A 450 19.44 -0.35 -2.21
N LEU A 451 18.53 -0.52 -1.25
CA LEU A 451 17.18 -1.04 -1.50
C LEU A 451 16.36 -0.10 -2.38
N GLY A 452 16.51 1.21 -2.26
CA GLY A 452 15.78 2.20 -3.06
C GLY A 452 16.09 2.06 -4.55
N PRO A 453 17.35 2.28 -5.00
CA PRO A 453 17.74 2.12 -6.40
C PRO A 453 17.41 0.73 -6.95
N LEU A 454 17.64 -0.33 -6.17
CA LEU A 454 17.33 -1.68 -6.60
C LEU A 454 15.83 -1.94 -6.72
N SER A 455 15.00 -1.44 -5.79
CA SER A 455 13.55 -1.56 -5.87
C SER A 455 13.02 -0.82 -7.09
N THR A 456 13.52 0.39 -7.37
CA THR A 456 13.19 1.16 -8.58
C THR A 456 13.58 0.39 -9.84
N ALA A 457 14.79 -0.17 -9.88
CA ALA A 457 15.27 -0.96 -11.02
C ALA A 457 14.43 -2.24 -11.24
N VAL A 458 14.03 -2.92 -10.16
CA VAL A 458 13.15 -4.09 -10.25
C VAL A 458 11.77 -3.71 -10.76
N VAL A 459 11.17 -2.61 -10.28
CA VAL A 459 9.88 -2.14 -10.81
C VAL A 459 9.98 -1.77 -12.29
N LEU A 460 11.06 -1.11 -12.70
CA LEU A 460 11.32 -0.81 -14.11
C LEU A 460 11.45 -2.09 -14.95
N LEU A 461 12.27 -3.05 -14.50
CA LEU A 461 12.42 -4.34 -15.16
C LEU A 461 11.07 -5.04 -15.33
N PHE A 462 10.25 -5.03 -14.28
CA PHE A 462 8.91 -5.60 -14.33
C PHE A 462 8.01 -4.86 -15.31
N SER A 463 8.04 -3.53 -15.30
CA SER A 463 7.25 -2.67 -16.20
C SER A 463 7.56 -2.94 -17.67
N PHE A 464 8.84 -3.03 -18.03
CA PHE A 464 9.26 -3.16 -19.42
C PHE A 464 9.30 -4.60 -19.93
N ALA A 465 9.51 -5.60 -19.06
CA ALA A 465 9.78 -6.98 -19.50
C ALA A 465 8.80 -8.01 -18.95
N VAL A 466 8.32 -7.88 -17.71
CA VAL A 466 7.54 -8.95 -17.05
C VAL A 466 6.04 -8.73 -17.20
N TRP A 467 5.53 -7.56 -16.81
CA TRP A 467 4.10 -7.26 -16.87
C TRP A 467 3.49 -7.32 -18.28
N PRO A 468 4.17 -6.88 -19.35
CA PRO A 468 3.66 -7.07 -20.71
C PRO A 468 3.43 -8.54 -21.07
N VAL A 469 4.32 -9.44 -20.63
CA VAL A 469 4.19 -10.89 -20.85
C VAL A 469 3.08 -11.49 -20.00
N LEU A 470 2.78 -10.89 -18.84
CA LEU A 470 1.69 -11.29 -17.96
C LEU A 470 0.33 -10.69 -18.35
N GLY A 471 0.23 -10.03 -19.50
CA GLY A 471 -1.03 -9.50 -20.03
C GLY A 471 -1.33 -8.04 -19.70
N LEU A 472 -0.36 -7.28 -19.18
CA LEU A 472 -0.47 -5.84 -18.94
C LEU A 472 0.47 -5.07 -19.90
N PRO A 473 0.03 -4.80 -21.15
CA PRO A 473 0.87 -4.14 -22.15
C PRO A 473 1.26 -2.73 -21.68
N LEU A 474 2.55 -2.38 -21.81
CA LEU A 474 3.04 -1.08 -21.33
C LEU A 474 2.68 0.07 -22.27
N PHE A 475 2.71 -0.17 -23.57
CA PHE A 475 2.49 0.85 -24.60
C PHE A 475 1.20 0.57 -25.35
N THR A 476 0.47 1.64 -25.65
CA THR A 476 -0.70 1.58 -26.53
C THR A 476 -0.22 1.44 -27.98
N PRO A 477 -0.87 0.59 -28.80
CA PRO A 477 -0.53 0.42 -30.22
C PRO A 477 -0.69 1.70 -31.05
#